data_AF-A0A0F9VZI4-F1
#
_entry.id   AF-A0A0F9VZI4-F1
#
_cell.length_a   1.000
_cell.length_b   1.000
_cell.length_c   1.000
_cell.angle_alpha   90.00
_cell.angle_beta   90.00
_cell.angle_gamma   90.00
#
_symmetry.space_group_name_H-M   'P 1'
#
loop_
_entity.id
_entity.type
_entity.pdbx_description
1 polymer ?
#
loop_
_entity_poly.entity_id
_entity_poly.type
_entity_poly.pdbx_seq_one_letter_code
_entity_poly.pdbx_strand_id
1 'polypeptide(L)'
;MLRCANIVFIAGLVLCLAVSVDGYVDGRDLAARQLMLGVMTLMLLVLVKVDFGVLKHPVFLAYLAYWLWLTYSICFAVNKGESISRSFSMFNAMLIMLCLATLLKKLNIAKVIILTTICLGLYGIYEFSSKSIAVRVGIMDSKNLNAASIVLLMILCSYYYKEWKIPSLVAIGLSLFVIISLRARSSWLALFAALIVFALSNRKYLIPSLCGLLLLGVIVCKGNDIYNTSSLGQRLEIWKQTAIMIKDYPAGVGAGNWKLIFPLYAKYSSPETRANINYKIGSNGENKLIGWAHNDFLQEWSEIGIFGFASYLLLFILALYYSRGAIRAGIAGYITFACFTFPSHRAYLWFLLMIFFALAMKDYKPALIKFKRVYTAGAIALLVLCVIGFTIKLQTSMKSVEIYRARNINWDRVISVTDNLPFLANLDRAGMPLAYYRGVAFLTKRDLDNSLESFEYARKCSPNHIHILMNLAACYTINGEYRRAVECLHRVLTMCPDFIDAKHNLVTTIKMYKQEV
;
A
#
# COMPACT_ATOMS: atom_id res chain seq x y z
N MET A 1 15.12 -13.25 27.98
CA MET A 1 14.07 -13.46 26.94
C MET A 1 13.07 -12.31 26.84
N LEU A 2 12.23 -12.03 27.84
CA LEU A 2 11.21 -10.98 27.74
C LEU A 2 11.77 -9.56 27.51
N ARG A 3 12.90 -9.20 28.13
CA ARG A 3 13.62 -7.94 27.86
C ARG A 3 14.09 -7.84 26.40
N CYS A 4 14.59 -8.94 25.83
CA CYS A 4 14.99 -9.00 24.42
C CYS A 4 13.78 -8.87 23.49
N ALA A 5 12.66 -9.52 23.81
CA ALA A 5 11.41 -9.38 23.04
C ALA A 5 10.88 -7.94 23.05
N ASN A 6 11.00 -7.22 24.18
CA ASN A 6 10.71 -5.79 24.24
C ASN A 6 11.61 -5.00 23.26
N ILE A 7 12.92 -5.24 23.27
CA ILE A 7 13.87 -4.56 22.38
C ILE A 7 13.55 -4.83 20.90
N VAL A 8 13.27 -6.08 20.54
CA VAL A 8 12.91 -6.46 19.17
C VAL A 8 11.63 -5.76 18.71
N PHE A 9 10.61 -5.72 19.57
CA PHE A 9 9.36 -5.01 19.27
C PHE A 9 9.57 -3.49 19.15
N ILE A 10 10.37 -2.89 20.05
CA ILE A 10 10.75 -1.46 20.00
C ILE A 10 11.46 -1.15 18.69
N ALA A 11 12.48 -1.95 18.35
CA ALA A 11 13.23 -1.81 17.12
C ALA A 11 12.30 -1.92 15.91
N GLY A 12 11.35 -2.86 15.89
CA GLY A 12 10.36 -2.97 14.83
C GLY A 12 9.50 -1.74 14.65
N LEU A 13 8.93 -1.21 15.75
CA LEU A 13 8.05 -0.04 15.70
C LEU A 13 8.82 1.23 15.24
N VAL A 14 10.07 1.41 15.69
CA VAL A 14 10.92 2.57 15.33
C VAL A 14 11.52 2.43 13.92
N LEU A 15 12.10 1.27 13.58
CA LEU A 15 12.74 1.05 12.27
C LEU A 15 11.71 1.07 11.14
N CYS A 16 10.49 0.54 11.33
CA CYS A 16 9.44 0.62 10.30
C CYS A 16 9.03 2.06 9.96
N LEU A 17 9.25 3.01 10.87
CA LEU A 17 9.04 4.44 10.65
C LEU A 17 10.26 5.09 10.01
N ALA A 18 11.45 4.79 10.53
CA ALA A 18 12.69 5.50 10.23
C ALA A 18 13.36 5.07 8.92
N VAL A 19 13.07 3.86 8.43
CA VAL A 19 13.83 3.29 7.31
C VAL A 19 13.44 3.93 5.99
N SER A 20 14.46 4.54 5.40
CA SER A 20 14.50 5.03 4.02
C SER A 20 15.68 4.43 3.28
N VAL A 21 15.54 4.26 1.97
CA VAL A 21 16.62 3.80 1.08
C VAL A 21 17.02 4.98 0.19
N ASP A 22 18.27 5.42 0.29
CA ASP A 22 18.80 6.59 -0.41
C ASP A 22 18.83 6.40 -1.92
N GLY A 23 18.67 7.51 -2.65
CA GLY A 23 18.84 7.53 -4.10
C GLY A 23 17.59 7.25 -4.93
N TYR A 24 16.44 7.13 -4.27
CA TYR A 24 15.13 7.09 -4.87
C TYR A 24 14.49 8.48 -4.91
N VAL A 25 13.69 8.74 -5.96
CA VAL A 25 12.76 9.89 -6.01
C VAL A 25 11.80 9.91 -4.81
N ASP A 26 11.51 8.74 -4.23
CA ASP A 26 10.74 8.60 -2.99
C ASP A 26 11.42 7.50 -2.16
N GLY A 27 12.15 7.87 -1.10
CA GLY A 27 13.05 7.01 -0.31
C GLY A 27 12.42 5.86 0.46
N ARG A 28 11.28 5.30 0.02
CA ARG A 28 10.38 4.44 0.83
C ARG A 28 10.00 3.16 0.10
N ASP A 29 10.93 2.21 0.07
CA ASP A 29 10.64 0.87 -0.41
C ASP A 29 9.76 0.10 0.60
N LEU A 30 8.58 -0.34 0.16
CA LEU A 30 7.68 -1.20 0.94
C LEU A 30 8.36 -2.52 1.30
N ALA A 31 9.21 -3.05 0.41
CA ALA A 31 9.89 -4.32 0.59
C ALA A 31 10.88 -4.28 1.77
N ALA A 32 11.63 -3.19 1.93
CA ALA A 32 12.55 -3.03 3.07
C ALA A 32 11.82 -3.12 4.41
N ARG A 33 10.66 -2.45 4.53
CA ARG A 33 9.86 -2.45 5.77
C ARG A 33 9.21 -3.81 6.01
N GLN A 34 8.72 -4.47 4.96
CA GLN A 34 8.16 -5.83 5.07
C GLN A 34 9.24 -6.86 5.46
N LEU A 35 10.45 -6.73 4.90
CA LEU A 35 11.61 -7.54 5.28
C LEU A 35 11.92 -7.39 6.77
N MET A 36 12.00 -6.16 7.27
CA MET A 36 12.24 -5.89 8.68
C MET A 36 11.15 -6.46 9.58
N LEU A 37 9.88 -6.29 9.21
CA LEU A 37 8.76 -6.89 9.92
C LEU A 37 8.85 -8.42 9.92
N GLY A 38 9.27 -9.04 8.81
CA GLY A 38 9.47 -10.49 8.71
C GLY A 38 10.57 -11.00 9.62
N VAL A 39 11.74 -10.34 9.60
CA VAL A 39 12.87 -10.67 10.50
C VAL A 39 12.49 -10.48 11.96
N MET A 40 11.81 -9.37 12.30
CA MET A 40 11.29 -9.14 13.64
C MET A 40 10.33 -10.25 14.08
N THR A 41 9.44 -10.69 13.19
CA THR A 41 8.47 -11.75 13.49
C THR A 41 9.17 -13.08 13.77
N LEU A 42 10.20 -13.45 13.00
CA LEU A 42 11.04 -14.61 13.27
C LEU A 42 11.68 -14.52 14.66
N MET A 43 12.28 -13.37 14.98
CA MET A 43 12.89 -13.15 16.31
C MET A 43 11.85 -13.26 17.43
N LEU A 44 10.67 -12.67 17.26
CA LEU A 44 9.60 -12.74 18.26
C LEU A 44 9.11 -14.18 18.47
N LEU A 45 8.95 -14.97 17.41
CA LEU A 45 8.54 -16.38 17.53
C LEU A 45 9.54 -17.24 18.32
N VAL A 46 10.84 -16.93 18.24
CA VAL A 46 11.89 -17.61 19.00
C VAL A 46 11.93 -17.13 20.46
N LEU A 47 11.81 -15.82 20.66
CA LEU A 47 11.97 -15.20 21.99
C LEU A 47 10.75 -15.37 22.90
N VAL A 48 9.60 -15.76 22.34
CA VAL A 48 8.31 -15.70 23.00
C VAL A 48 7.60 -17.03 22.94
N LYS A 49 7.19 -17.53 24.10
CA LYS A 49 6.25 -18.65 24.19
C LYS A 49 4.86 -18.17 23.73
N VAL A 50 4.55 -18.42 22.47
CA VAL A 50 3.25 -18.11 21.86
C VAL A 50 2.16 -18.99 22.48
N ASP A 51 1.09 -18.35 22.95
CA ASP A 51 -0.14 -19.02 23.36
C ASP A 51 -1.05 -19.21 22.14
N PHE A 52 -1.12 -20.45 21.68
CA PHE A 52 -1.94 -20.81 20.51
C PHE A 52 -3.45 -20.73 20.79
N GLY A 53 -3.90 -20.52 22.03
CA GLY A 53 -5.30 -20.27 22.35
C GLY A 53 -5.91 -19.10 21.56
N VAL A 54 -5.09 -18.11 21.20
CA VAL A 54 -5.49 -16.97 20.34
C VAL A 54 -6.10 -17.43 19.01
N LEU A 55 -5.65 -18.56 18.45
CA LEU A 55 -6.09 -19.05 17.15
C LEU A 55 -7.58 -19.40 17.09
N LYS A 56 -8.21 -19.65 18.24
CA LYS A 56 -9.66 -19.90 18.34
C LYS A 56 -10.49 -18.62 18.31
N HIS A 57 -9.87 -17.45 18.44
CA HIS A 57 -10.58 -16.19 18.45
C HIS A 57 -11.17 -15.89 17.05
N PRO A 58 -12.45 -15.50 16.93
CA PRO A 58 -13.08 -15.30 15.63
C PRO A 58 -12.38 -14.27 14.72
N VAL A 59 -11.81 -13.21 15.31
CA VAL A 59 -10.98 -12.23 14.57
C VAL A 59 -9.79 -12.91 13.87
N PHE A 60 -9.13 -13.87 14.52
CA PHE A 60 -8.02 -14.60 13.91
C PHE A 60 -8.51 -15.51 12.77
N LEU A 61 -9.63 -16.21 12.96
CA LEU A 61 -10.22 -17.06 11.92
C LEU A 61 -10.65 -16.26 10.69
N ALA A 62 -11.24 -15.07 10.88
CA ALA A 62 -11.56 -14.17 9.78
C ALA A 62 -10.30 -13.69 9.03
N TYR A 63 -9.22 -13.39 9.76
CA TYR A 63 -7.94 -13.06 9.14
C TYR A 63 -7.38 -14.24 8.32
N LEU A 64 -7.44 -15.46 8.86
CA LEU A 64 -6.99 -16.66 8.16
C LEU A 64 -7.79 -16.88 6.87
N ALA A 65 -9.12 -16.74 6.93
CA ALA A 65 -9.98 -16.83 5.74
C ALA A 65 -9.62 -15.79 4.68
N TYR A 66 -9.39 -14.54 5.11
CA TYR A 66 -8.92 -13.46 4.24
C TYR A 66 -7.57 -13.79 3.58
N TRP A 67 -6.59 -14.26 4.36
CA TRP A 67 -5.28 -14.63 3.83
C TRP A 67 -5.36 -15.83 2.86
N LEU A 68 -6.16 -16.85 3.17
CA LEU A 68 -6.37 -18.00 2.28
C LEU A 68 -6.96 -17.57 0.95
N TRP A 69 -7.98 -16.71 0.97
CA TRP A 69 -8.59 -16.21 -0.25
C TRP A 69 -7.63 -15.30 -1.04
N LEU A 70 -6.89 -14.45 -0.35
CA LEU A 70 -5.86 -13.61 -0.96
C LEU A 70 -4.77 -14.47 -1.63
N THR A 71 -4.41 -15.60 -1.03
CA THR A 71 -3.47 -16.58 -1.61
C THR A 71 -4.08 -17.31 -2.81
N TYR A 72 -5.36 -17.68 -2.73
CA TYR A 72 -6.08 -18.25 -3.86
C TYR A 72 -6.13 -17.29 -5.07
N SER A 73 -6.16 -15.98 -4.83
CA SER A 73 -6.17 -14.96 -5.88
C SER A 73 -4.96 -14.98 -6.83
N ILE A 74 -3.87 -15.66 -6.44
CA ILE A 74 -2.69 -15.88 -7.29
C ILE A 74 -3.06 -16.66 -8.55
N CYS A 75 -4.08 -17.52 -8.50
CA CYS A 75 -4.48 -18.39 -9.61
C CYS A 75 -4.99 -17.60 -10.83
N PHE A 76 -5.57 -16.42 -10.60
CA PHE A 76 -6.15 -15.57 -11.64
C PHE A 76 -5.46 -14.19 -11.75
N ALA A 77 -4.34 -13.99 -11.05
CA ALA A 77 -3.54 -12.77 -11.14
C ALA A 77 -2.80 -12.66 -12.48
N VAL A 78 -2.86 -11.49 -13.12
CA VAL A 78 -2.07 -11.18 -14.33
C VAL A 78 -0.58 -11.27 -14.03
N ASN A 79 -0.14 -10.57 -12.99
CA ASN A 79 1.18 -10.65 -12.41
C ASN A 79 1.09 -11.40 -11.08
N LYS A 80 1.45 -12.68 -11.12
CA LYS A 80 1.48 -13.55 -9.94
C LYS A 80 2.51 -13.09 -8.90
N GLY A 81 3.60 -12.45 -9.32
CA GLY A 81 4.63 -11.94 -8.42
C GLY A 81 4.11 -10.89 -7.44
N GLU A 82 3.28 -9.95 -7.91
CA GLU A 82 2.59 -8.98 -7.05
C GLU A 82 1.64 -9.66 -6.06
N SER A 83 0.87 -10.65 -6.52
CA SER A 83 -0.11 -11.37 -5.69
C SER A 83 0.58 -12.23 -4.60
N ILE A 84 1.66 -12.93 -4.94
CA ILE A 84 2.50 -13.65 -3.97
C ILE A 84 3.06 -12.68 -2.93
N SER A 85 3.59 -11.53 -3.35
CA SER A 85 4.14 -10.53 -2.43
C SER A 85 3.08 -9.95 -1.48
N ARG A 86 1.84 -9.76 -1.94
CA ARG A 86 0.71 -9.37 -1.09
C ARG A 86 0.36 -10.49 -0.10
N SER A 87 0.32 -11.75 -0.55
CA SER A 87 0.08 -12.90 0.33
C SER A 87 1.13 -13.02 1.43
N PHE A 88 2.41 -12.89 1.09
CA PHE A 88 3.50 -12.89 2.06
C PHE A 88 3.37 -11.75 3.08
N SER A 89 2.99 -10.55 2.64
CA SER A 89 2.79 -9.40 3.53
C SER A 89 1.68 -9.66 4.55
N MET A 90 0.55 -10.23 4.10
CA MET A 90 -0.59 -10.52 4.97
C MET A 90 -0.33 -11.71 5.89
N PHE A 91 0.39 -12.74 5.42
CA PHE A 91 0.82 -13.85 6.28
C PHE A 91 1.73 -13.35 7.41
N ASN A 92 2.71 -12.50 7.08
CA ASN A 92 3.59 -11.89 8.06
C ASN A 92 2.81 -11.06 9.09
N ALA A 93 1.88 -10.22 8.63
CA ALA A 93 1.01 -9.42 9.52
C ALA A 93 0.14 -10.30 10.43
N MET A 94 -0.38 -11.43 9.95
CA MET A 94 -1.11 -12.41 10.76
C MET A 94 -0.26 -13.00 11.88
N LEU A 95 1.00 -13.36 11.58
CA LEU A 95 1.94 -13.87 12.59
C LEU A 95 2.37 -12.80 13.59
N ILE A 96 2.52 -11.55 13.14
CA ILE A 96 2.70 -10.41 14.05
C ILE A 96 1.53 -10.30 15.00
N MET A 97 0.29 -10.30 14.48
CA MET A 97 -0.91 -10.23 15.30
C MET A 97 -0.97 -11.36 16.33
N LEU A 98 -0.60 -12.59 15.94
CA LEU A 98 -0.48 -13.74 16.84
C LEU A 98 0.53 -13.46 17.96
N CYS A 99 1.75 -13.04 17.62
CA CYS A 99 2.77 -12.69 18.60
C CYS A 99 2.28 -11.58 19.55
N LEU A 100 1.70 -10.49 19.01
CA LEU A 100 1.22 -9.35 19.79
C LEU A 100 0.09 -9.73 20.74
N ALA A 101 -0.89 -10.53 20.30
CA ALA A 101 -1.99 -10.96 21.17
C ALA A 101 -1.50 -11.69 22.43
N THR A 102 -0.39 -12.44 22.31
CA THR A 102 0.22 -13.17 23.44
C THR A 102 1.13 -12.28 24.30
N LEU A 103 1.72 -11.25 23.69
CA LEU A 103 2.74 -10.40 24.29
C LEU A 103 2.21 -9.16 24.98
N LEU A 104 1.04 -8.64 24.56
CA LEU A 104 0.51 -7.37 25.06
C LEU A 104 0.37 -7.33 26.58
N LYS A 105 0.10 -8.46 27.23
CA LYS A 105 0.00 -8.57 28.70
C LYS A 105 1.37 -8.59 29.42
N LYS A 106 2.45 -8.82 28.69
CA LYS A 106 3.79 -9.11 29.25
C LYS A 106 4.83 -8.03 28.91
N LEU A 107 4.63 -7.28 27.83
CA LEU A 107 5.55 -6.26 27.35
C LEU A 107 5.14 -4.87 27.84
N ASN A 108 6.13 -3.99 28.02
CA ASN A 108 5.89 -2.59 28.39
C ASN A 108 5.56 -1.74 27.16
N ILE A 109 4.59 -2.19 26.37
CA ILE A 109 4.24 -1.61 25.06
C ILE A 109 3.73 -0.18 25.19
N ALA A 110 3.07 0.15 26.31
CA ALA A 110 2.61 1.49 26.63
C ALA A 110 3.73 2.53 26.50
N LYS A 111 4.87 2.32 27.19
CA LYS A 111 6.01 3.26 27.15
C LYS A 111 6.58 3.42 25.75
N VAL A 112 6.65 2.33 24.98
CA VAL A 112 7.20 2.33 23.62
C VAL A 112 6.34 3.14 22.67
N ILE A 113 5.02 2.92 22.71
CA ILE A 113 4.05 3.68 21.91
C ILE A 113 4.12 5.16 22.28
N ILE A 114 4.11 5.48 23.58
CA ILE A 114 4.13 6.86 24.05
C ILE A 114 5.42 7.57 23.62
N LEU A 115 6.59 6.98 23.86
CA LEU A 115 7.88 7.57 23.46
C LEU A 115 8.00 7.73 21.95
N THR A 116 7.60 6.72 21.17
CA THR A 116 7.62 6.83 19.71
C THR A 116 6.71 7.97 19.23
N THR A 117 5.54 8.12 19.86
CA THR A 117 4.60 9.20 19.53
C THR A 117 5.19 10.57 19.88
N ILE A 118 5.89 10.69 21.02
CA ILE A 118 6.60 11.93 21.39
C ILE A 118 7.69 12.23 20.36
N CYS A 119 8.54 11.26 20.02
CA CYS A 119 9.61 11.43 19.03
C CYS A 119 9.06 11.86 17.66
N LEU A 120 7.98 11.22 17.18
CA LEU A 120 7.31 11.60 15.94
C LEU A 120 6.67 12.99 16.03
N GLY A 121 6.09 13.33 17.18
CA GLY A 121 5.51 14.65 17.43
C GLY A 121 6.57 15.75 17.36
N LEU A 122 7.69 15.57 18.05
CA LEU A 122 8.83 16.49 18.03
C LEU A 122 9.46 16.59 16.64
N TYR A 123 9.64 15.46 15.96
CA TYR A 123 10.15 15.44 14.58
C TYR A 123 9.20 16.18 13.63
N GLY A 124 7.89 15.99 13.79
CA GLY A 124 6.89 16.71 13.01
C GLY A 124 7.00 18.22 13.21
N ILE A 125 7.13 18.69 14.46
CA ILE A 125 7.33 20.11 14.78
C ILE A 125 8.61 20.64 14.11
N TYR A 126 9.72 19.92 14.24
CA TYR A 126 10.98 20.28 13.62
C TYR A 126 10.83 20.43 12.10
N GLU A 127 10.20 19.47 11.44
CA GLU A 127 9.98 19.52 9.99
C GLU A 127 9.09 20.72 9.59
N PHE A 128 8.05 21.02 10.37
CA PHE A 128 7.22 22.21 10.15
C PHE A 128 7.97 23.53 10.32
N SER A 129 8.93 23.60 11.23
CA SER A 129 9.74 24.80 11.44
C SER A 129 10.84 25.00 10.39
N SER A 130 11.28 23.92 9.72
CA SER A 130 12.48 23.92 8.88
C SER A 130 12.22 23.77 7.38
N LYS A 131 11.07 23.21 6.96
CA LYS A 131 10.77 22.95 5.54
C LYS A 131 9.40 23.52 5.14
N SER A 132 9.31 23.99 3.90
CA SER A 132 8.03 24.32 3.24
C SER A 132 7.09 23.11 3.28
N ILE A 133 5.80 23.34 3.60
CA ILE A 133 4.72 22.34 3.66
C ILE A 133 4.66 21.45 2.40
N ALA A 134 5.13 21.96 1.26
CA ALA A 134 5.10 21.33 -0.06
C ALA A 134 6.31 20.43 -0.38
N VAL A 135 7.44 20.54 0.33
CA VAL A 135 8.67 19.76 0.08
C VAL A 135 9.00 18.95 1.34
N ARG A 136 8.24 17.89 1.58
CA ARG A 136 8.50 16.97 2.70
C ARG A 136 9.25 15.75 2.18
N VAL A 137 10.50 15.63 2.60
CA VAL A 137 11.35 14.45 2.41
C VAL A 137 11.77 13.98 3.81
N GLY A 138 11.43 12.73 4.16
CA GLY A 138 11.76 12.12 5.46
C GLY A 138 10.77 11.06 5.95
N ILE A 139 10.76 10.78 7.27
CA ILE A 139 9.79 9.87 7.94
C ILE A 139 8.33 10.29 7.61
N MET A 140 8.14 11.56 7.27
CA MET A 140 6.87 12.22 7.01
C MET A 140 6.58 12.54 5.51
N ASP A 141 6.99 11.68 4.59
CA ASP A 141 6.95 11.97 3.15
C ASP A 141 5.55 11.81 2.47
N SER A 142 4.48 11.47 3.22
CA SER A 142 3.09 11.64 2.74
C SER A 142 2.21 12.23 3.82
N LYS A 143 1.85 13.51 3.65
CA LYS A 143 1.01 14.27 4.60
C LYS A 143 -0.16 13.46 5.16
N ASN A 144 -0.94 12.81 4.29
CA ASN A 144 -2.14 12.07 4.72
C ASN A 144 -1.82 10.78 5.48
N LEU A 145 -0.75 10.07 5.11
CA LEU A 145 -0.39 8.80 5.73
C LEU A 145 0.32 9.00 7.08
N ASN A 146 1.13 10.04 7.22
CA ASN A 146 1.73 10.35 8.53
C ASN A 146 0.65 10.82 9.50
N ALA A 147 -0.26 11.66 9.01
CA ALA A 147 -1.37 12.10 9.82
C ALA A 147 -2.22 10.90 10.26
N ALA A 148 -2.38 9.87 9.41
CA ALA A 148 -3.00 8.62 9.80
C ALA A 148 -2.22 7.88 10.91
N SER A 149 -0.90 7.75 10.80
CA SER A 149 -0.10 7.12 11.85
C SER A 149 -0.16 7.87 13.19
N ILE A 150 -0.09 9.20 13.15
CA ILE A 150 -0.10 10.04 14.35
C ILE A 150 -1.47 9.98 15.03
N VAL A 151 -2.56 10.02 14.27
CA VAL A 151 -3.92 9.84 14.82
C VAL A 151 -4.06 8.49 15.52
N LEU A 152 -3.64 7.39 14.87
CA LEU A 152 -3.75 6.06 15.43
C LEU A 152 -2.87 5.87 16.68
N LEU A 153 -1.64 6.39 16.66
CA LEU A 153 -0.75 6.40 17.81
C LEU A 153 -1.31 7.24 18.97
N MET A 154 -1.87 8.42 18.69
CA MET A 154 -2.51 9.27 19.68
C MET A 154 -3.66 8.56 20.40
N ILE A 155 -4.46 7.78 19.66
CA ILE A 155 -5.53 6.95 20.23
C ILE A 155 -4.94 5.83 21.12
N LEU A 156 -3.82 5.22 20.73
CA LEU A 156 -3.14 4.24 21.60
C LEU A 156 -2.55 4.90 22.86
N CYS A 157 -1.99 6.11 22.76
CA CYS A 157 -1.54 6.88 23.92
C CYS A 157 -2.69 7.20 24.88
N SER A 158 -3.89 7.51 24.36
CA SER A 158 -5.07 7.73 25.22
C SER A 158 -5.54 6.44 25.90
N TYR A 159 -5.46 5.30 25.22
CA TYR A 159 -5.73 3.99 25.83
C TYR A 159 -4.78 3.69 26.99
N TYR A 160 -3.48 3.97 26.83
CA TYR A 160 -2.44 3.73 27.84
C TYR A 160 -2.24 4.88 28.85
N TYR A 161 -3.09 5.90 28.81
CA TYR A 161 -2.94 7.11 29.65
C TYR A 161 -2.78 6.80 31.14
N LYS A 162 -3.50 5.80 31.67
CA LYS A 162 -3.43 5.44 33.09
C LYS A 162 -2.09 4.82 33.48
N GLU A 163 -1.36 4.22 32.54
CA GLU A 163 -0.07 3.57 32.81
C GLU A 163 1.08 4.59 32.88
N TRP A 164 1.02 5.69 32.11
CA TRP A 164 2.03 6.75 32.15
C TRP A 164 1.46 8.13 31.80
N LYS A 165 0.76 8.71 32.79
CA LYS A 165 -0.10 9.89 32.64
C LYS A 165 0.57 11.10 31.96
N ILE A 166 1.63 11.64 32.54
CA ILE A 166 2.24 12.89 32.04
C ILE A 166 2.78 12.70 30.62
N PRO A 167 3.59 11.67 30.31
CA PRO A 167 4.09 11.50 28.94
C PRO A 167 3.01 11.17 27.92
N SER A 168 1.92 10.49 28.33
CA SER A 168 0.76 10.30 27.46
C SER A 168 0.11 11.63 27.08
N LEU A 169 -0.05 12.57 28.03
CA LEU A 169 -0.58 13.90 27.74
C LEU A 169 0.34 14.69 26.82
N VAL A 170 1.65 14.63 27.04
CA VAL A 170 2.64 15.26 26.16
C VAL A 170 2.54 14.67 24.74
N ALA A 171 2.50 13.34 24.61
CA ALA A 171 2.35 12.66 23.33
C ALA A 171 1.08 13.09 22.59
N ILE A 172 -0.05 13.18 23.30
CA ILE A 172 -1.34 13.61 22.73
C ILE A 172 -1.27 15.08 22.29
N GLY A 173 -0.72 15.96 23.13
CA GLY A 173 -0.57 17.39 22.80
C GLY A 173 0.29 17.63 21.56
N LEU A 174 1.46 16.98 21.49
CA LEU A 174 2.34 17.03 20.32
C LEU A 174 1.66 16.48 19.06
N SER A 175 0.92 15.37 19.20
CA SER A 175 0.17 14.77 18.10
C SER A 175 -0.91 15.72 17.55
N LEU A 176 -1.67 16.37 18.43
CA LEU A 176 -2.69 17.35 18.05
C LEU A 176 -2.06 18.54 17.31
N PHE A 177 -0.95 19.07 17.80
CA PHE A 177 -0.23 20.14 17.11
C PHE A 177 0.16 19.73 15.68
N VAL A 178 0.76 18.54 15.53
CA VAL A 178 1.16 18.03 14.21
C VAL A 178 -0.04 17.81 13.29
N ILE A 179 -1.15 17.27 13.79
CA ILE A 179 -2.39 17.07 13.00
C ILE A 179 -2.96 18.42 12.53
N ILE A 180 -3.01 19.42 13.40
CA ILE A 180 -3.44 20.79 13.07
C ILE A 180 -2.57 21.37 11.96
N SER A 181 -1.26 21.29 12.14
CA SER A 181 -0.28 21.82 11.19
C SER A 181 -0.31 21.07 9.85
N LEU A 182 -0.60 19.76 9.85
CA LEU A 182 -0.71 18.97 8.63
C LEU A 182 -1.91 19.40 7.79
N ARG A 183 -3.02 19.87 8.36
CA ARG A 183 -4.25 20.23 7.61
C ARG A 183 -4.73 19.10 6.68
N ALA A 184 -4.64 17.85 7.12
CA ALA A 184 -5.05 16.68 6.35
C ALA A 184 -6.54 16.37 6.61
N ARG A 185 -7.41 16.56 5.60
CA ARG A 185 -8.87 16.39 5.73
C ARG A 185 -9.26 15.00 6.22
N SER A 186 -8.60 13.94 5.74
CA SER A 186 -8.88 12.57 6.16
C SER A 186 -8.58 12.31 7.64
N SER A 187 -7.63 13.03 8.23
CA SER A 187 -7.25 12.86 9.64
C SER A 187 -8.29 13.44 10.58
N TRP A 188 -8.88 14.57 10.18
CA TRP A 188 -10.01 15.15 10.90
C TRP A 188 -11.25 14.26 10.83
N LEU A 189 -11.57 13.71 9.66
CA LEU A 189 -12.65 12.74 9.51
C LEU A 189 -12.43 11.50 10.38
N ALA A 190 -11.21 10.96 10.40
CA ALA A 190 -10.88 9.79 11.21
C ALA A 190 -10.95 10.08 12.72
N LEU A 191 -10.48 11.25 13.17
CA LEU A 191 -10.64 11.69 14.56
C LEU A 191 -12.11 11.86 14.92
N PHE A 192 -12.91 12.42 14.00
CA PHE A 192 -14.34 12.62 14.21
C PHE A 192 -15.06 11.28 14.38
N ALA A 193 -14.82 10.34 13.47
CA ALA A 193 -15.37 9.00 13.56
C ALA A 193 -14.92 8.28 14.84
N ALA A 194 -13.64 8.37 15.20
CA ALA A 194 -13.09 7.77 16.41
C ALA A 194 -13.75 8.37 17.68
N LEU A 195 -13.91 9.68 17.76
CA LEU A 195 -14.54 10.37 18.88
C LEU A 195 -16.02 10.00 19.03
N ILE A 196 -16.78 9.93 17.93
CA ILE A 196 -18.17 9.47 17.96
C ILE A 196 -18.25 8.04 18.50
N VAL A 197 -17.45 7.12 17.95
CA VAL A 197 -17.46 5.72 18.39
C VAL A 197 -17.04 5.58 19.87
N PHE A 198 -16.07 6.38 20.32
CA PHE A 198 -15.67 6.45 21.72
C PHE A 198 -16.81 6.95 22.62
N ALA A 199 -17.46 8.04 22.21
CA ALA A 199 -18.57 8.66 22.92
C ALA A 199 -19.82 7.78 23.00
N LEU A 200 -20.16 7.06 21.93
CA LEU A 200 -21.24 6.07 21.93
C LEU A 200 -20.95 4.93 22.91
N SER A 201 -19.66 4.62 23.13
CA SER A 201 -19.24 3.65 24.14
C SER A 201 -19.23 4.21 25.58
N ASN A 202 -19.30 5.54 25.74
CA ASN A 202 -19.26 6.23 27.03
C ASN A 202 -20.16 7.49 27.02
N ARG A 203 -21.47 7.33 27.30
CA ARG A 203 -22.49 8.39 27.17
C ARG A 203 -22.12 9.72 27.83
N LYS A 204 -21.37 9.70 28.93
CA LYS A 204 -20.85 10.90 29.63
C LYS A 204 -20.06 11.85 28.74
N TYR A 205 -19.36 11.33 27.73
CA TYR A 205 -18.50 12.11 26.85
C TYR A 205 -19.14 12.44 25.50
N LEU A 206 -20.40 12.06 25.27
CA LEU A 206 -21.08 12.26 23.98
C LEU A 206 -21.28 13.73 23.64
N ILE A 207 -21.89 14.49 24.54
CA ILE A 207 -22.14 15.93 24.34
C ILE A 207 -20.82 16.72 24.24
N PRO A 208 -19.84 16.56 25.14
CA PRO A 208 -18.54 17.22 25.01
C PRO A 208 -17.81 16.89 23.71
N SER A 209 -17.90 15.63 23.25
CA SER A 209 -17.29 15.23 21.98
C SER A 209 -17.98 15.92 20.81
N LEU A 210 -19.32 15.92 20.76
CA LEU A 210 -20.08 16.62 19.71
C LEU A 210 -19.81 18.13 19.68
N CYS A 211 -19.74 18.79 20.84
CA CYS A 211 -19.38 20.21 20.95
C CYS A 211 -17.94 20.47 20.50
N GLY A 212 -16.99 19.62 20.89
CA GLY A 212 -15.61 19.69 20.41
C GLY A 212 -15.54 19.53 18.89
N LEU A 213 -16.33 18.63 18.32
CA LEU A 213 -16.41 18.39 16.88
C LEU A 213 -16.98 19.58 16.10
N LEU A 214 -17.99 20.27 16.64
CA LEU A 214 -18.54 21.51 16.09
C LEU A 214 -17.49 22.63 16.09
N LEU A 215 -16.81 22.84 17.22
CA LEU A 215 -15.72 23.82 17.34
C LEU A 215 -14.56 23.53 16.38
N LEU A 216 -14.21 22.25 16.24
CA LEU A 216 -13.19 21.78 15.30
C LEU A 216 -13.61 21.99 13.83
N GLY A 217 -14.88 21.76 13.49
CA GLY A 217 -15.43 22.07 12.17
C GLY A 217 -15.27 23.55 11.82
N VAL A 218 -15.55 24.45 12.76
CA VAL A 218 -15.40 25.90 12.58
C VAL A 218 -13.93 26.32 12.36
N ILE A 219 -12.99 25.71 13.10
CA ILE A 219 -11.55 25.99 12.96
C ILE A 219 -11.02 25.46 11.63
N VAL A 220 -11.40 24.23 11.26
CA VAL A 220 -10.97 23.60 10.01
C VAL A 220 -11.53 24.32 8.80
N CYS A 221 -12.76 24.85 8.86
CA CYS A 221 -13.43 25.57 7.77
C CYS A 221 -12.90 27.00 7.48
N LYS A 222 -11.99 27.54 8.30
CA LYS A 222 -11.34 28.83 8.01
C LYS A 222 -10.13 28.63 7.08
N GLY A 223 -10.35 28.64 5.77
CA GLY A 223 -9.29 28.73 4.76
C GLY A 223 -9.77 28.57 3.31
N ASN A 224 -9.22 29.38 2.39
CA ASN A 224 -9.63 29.42 0.97
C ASN A 224 -9.38 28.09 0.20
N ASP A 225 -8.49 27.21 0.66
CA ASP A 225 -8.16 25.93 0.01
C ASP A 225 -9.14 24.77 0.29
N ILE A 226 -10.17 24.97 1.12
CA ILE A 226 -11.12 23.91 1.49
C ILE A 226 -12.12 23.66 0.36
N TYR A 227 -12.43 24.69 -0.41
CA TYR A 227 -13.32 24.63 -1.56
C TYR A 227 -12.69 23.94 -2.79
N ASN A 228 -11.37 23.70 -2.78
CA ASN A 228 -10.74 22.93 -3.85
C ASN A 228 -11.12 21.44 -3.71
N THR A 229 -12.10 21.03 -4.50
CA THR A 229 -12.67 19.66 -4.56
C THR A 229 -12.15 18.85 -5.75
N SER A 230 -11.21 19.39 -6.55
CA SER A 230 -10.63 18.71 -7.72
C SER A 230 -10.12 17.30 -7.41
N SER A 231 -9.41 17.13 -6.28
CA SER A 231 -8.93 15.82 -5.83
C SER A 231 -10.03 14.85 -5.41
N LEU A 232 -11.20 15.34 -4.97
CA LEU A 232 -12.36 14.51 -4.65
C LEU A 232 -13.06 14.06 -5.93
N GLY A 233 -13.22 14.96 -6.91
CA GLY A 233 -13.79 14.64 -8.22
C GLY A 233 -13.02 13.51 -8.91
N GLN A 234 -11.69 13.63 -8.99
CA GLN A 234 -10.82 12.58 -9.56
C GLN A 234 -10.97 11.23 -8.83
N ARG A 235 -11.07 11.23 -7.49
CA ARG A 235 -11.28 10.01 -6.71
C ARG A 235 -12.64 9.37 -6.98
N LEU A 236 -13.71 10.17 -7.06
CA LEU A 236 -15.05 9.67 -7.38
C LEU A 236 -15.07 9.03 -8.78
N GLU A 237 -14.37 9.61 -9.75
CA GLU A 237 -14.19 8.97 -11.06
C GLU A 237 -13.47 7.63 -10.94
N ILE A 238 -12.34 7.58 -10.23
CA ILE A 238 -11.58 6.33 -10.00
C ILE A 238 -12.45 5.27 -9.31
N TRP A 239 -13.26 5.66 -8.32
CA TRP A 239 -14.16 4.77 -7.59
C TRP A 239 -15.27 4.23 -8.49
N LYS A 240 -15.87 5.09 -9.32
CA LYS A 240 -16.88 4.67 -10.31
C LYS A 240 -16.30 3.66 -11.29
N GLN A 241 -15.08 3.89 -11.79
CA GLN A 241 -14.40 2.96 -12.68
C GLN A 241 -14.01 1.65 -11.98
N THR A 242 -13.58 1.73 -10.72
CA THR A 242 -13.28 0.53 -9.92
C THR A 242 -14.55 -0.30 -9.67
N ALA A 243 -15.71 0.35 -9.47
CA ALA A 243 -16.98 -0.35 -9.33
C ALA A 243 -17.40 -1.08 -10.61
N ILE A 244 -17.15 -0.49 -11.78
CA ILE A 244 -17.37 -1.17 -13.07
C ILE A 244 -16.42 -2.37 -13.19
N MET A 245 -15.15 -2.19 -12.84
CA MET A 245 -14.17 -3.29 -12.82
C MET A 245 -14.58 -4.44 -11.89
N ILE A 246 -15.14 -4.15 -10.71
CA ILE A 246 -15.68 -5.16 -9.79
C ILE A 246 -16.82 -5.96 -10.46
N LYS A 247 -17.68 -5.28 -11.23
CA LYS A 247 -18.78 -5.93 -11.96
C LYS A 247 -18.24 -6.88 -13.04
N ASP A 248 -17.22 -6.46 -13.77
CA ASP A 248 -16.61 -7.26 -14.85
C ASP A 248 -15.75 -8.41 -14.32
N TYR A 249 -15.18 -8.27 -13.11
CA TYR A 249 -14.34 -9.26 -12.44
C TYR A 249 -14.86 -9.57 -11.02
N PRO A 250 -15.98 -10.30 -10.85
CA PRO A 250 -16.58 -10.54 -9.53
C PRO A 250 -15.71 -11.39 -8.59
N ALA A 251 -14.84 -12.24 -9.15
CA ALA A 251 -13.83 -13.00 -8.41
C ALA A 251 -12.57 -12.16 -8.05
N GLY A 252 -12.48 -10.95 -8.59
CA GLY A 252 -11.31 -10.08 -8.50
C GLY A 252 -10.29 -10.34 -9.62
N VAL A 253 -9.28 -9.49 -9.71
CA VAL A 253 -8.19 -9.58 -10.72
C VAL A 253 -6.86 -10.10 -10.18
N GLY A 254 -6.84 -10.54 -8.92
CA GLY A 254 -5.67 -10.95 -8.18
C GLY A 254 -5.12 -9.84 -7.29
N ALA A 255 -4.69 -10.19 -6.08
CA ALA A 255 -4.06 -9.24 -5.16
C ALA A 255 -2.88 -8.49 -5.82
N GLY A 256 -2.80 -7.17 -5.64
CA GLY A 256 -1.78 -6.29 -6.21
C GLY A 256 -1.89 -6.01 -7.72
N ASN A 257 -2.93 -6.50 -8.40
CA ASN A 257 -3.05 -6.41 -9.86
C ASN A 257 -3.98 -5.28 -10.34
N TRP A 258 -4.65 -4.55 -9.45
CA TRP A 258 -5.58 -3.48 -9.84
C TRP A 258 -4.93 -2.48 -10.81
N LYS A 259 -3.72 -2.01 -10.51
CA LYS A 259 -2.97 -1.05 -11.33
C LYS A 259 -2.68 -1.53 -12.76
N LEU A 260 -2.69 -2.85 -13.00
CA LEU A 260 -2.40 -3.46 -14.30
C LEU A 260 -3.66 -3.60 -15.17
N ILE A 261 -4.83 -3.65 -14.53
CA ILE A 261 -6.13 -3.81 -15.18
C ILE A 261 -6.88 -2.48 -15.31
N PHE A 262 -6.75 -1.62 -14.31
CA PHE A 262 -7.45 -0.33 -14.23
C PHE A 262 -7.34 0.56 -15.48
N PRO A 263 -6.21 0.60 -16.23
CA PRO A 263 -6.14 1.37 -17.48
C PRO A 263 -7.25 1.06 -18.50
N LEU A 264 -7.82 -0.15 -18.51
CA LEU A 264 -8.96 -0.51 -19.38
C LEU A 264 -10.22 0.34 -19.11
N TYR A 265 -10.37 0.83 -17.88
CA TYR A 265 -11.53 1.59 -17.43
C TYR A 265 -11.29 3.10 -17.46
N ALA A 266 -10.05 3.53 -17.72
CA ALA A 266 -9.69 4.94 -17.82
C ALA A 266 -10.50 5.69 -18.90
N LYS A 267 -10.93 5.00 -19.96
CA LYS A 267 -11.71 5.58 -21.07
C LYS A 267 -12.98 6.33 -20.62
N TYR A 268 -13.56 5.94 -19.48
CA TYR A 268 -14.77 6.55 -18.94
C TYR A 268 -14.51 7.72 -17.98
N SER A 269 -13.25 8.04 -17.70
CA SER A 269 -12.84 9.18 -16.87
C SER A 269 -12.71 10.46 -17.70
N SER A 270 -12.71 11.63 -17.05
CA SER A 270 -12.48 12.91 -17.73
C SER A 270 -11.09 12.97 -18.39
N PRO A 271 -10.86 13.81 -19.42
CA PRO A 271 -9.55 13.94 -20.06
C PRO A 271 -8.41 14.24 -19.07
N GLU A 272 -8.68 15.04 -18.04
CA GLU A 272 -7.72 15.37 -16.98
C GLU A 272 -7.36 14.14 -16.12
N THR A 273 -8.37 13.42 -15.64
CA THR A 273 -8.16 12.17 -14.90
C THR A 273 -7.46 11.14 -15.78
N ARG A 274 -7.87 11.00 -17.05
CA ARG A 274 -7.20 10.17 -18.04
C ARG A 274 -5.73 10.55 -18.18
N ALA A 275 -5.38 11.83 -18.28
CA ALA A 275 -3.96 12.23 -18.38
C ALA A 275 -3.13 11.84 -17.14
N ASN A 276 -3.75 11.75 -15.96
CA ASN A 276 -3.10 11.28 -14.73
C ASN A 276 -3.08 9.74 -14.62
N ILE A 277 -4.06 9.04 -15.20
CA ILE A 277 -4.05 7.57 -15.32
C ILE A 277 -3.05 7.14 -16.40
N ASN A 278 -2.97 7.91 -17.48
CA ASN A 278 -2.25 7.62 -18.71
C ASN A 278 -0.89 8.31 -18.67
N TYR A 279 -0.02 7.74 -17.84
CA TYR A 279 1.43 7.78 -17.95
C TYR A 279 2.06 9.00 -18.65
N LYS A 280 2.03 10.20 -18.05
CA LYS A 280 3.05 11.19 -18.38
C LYS A 280 4.36 10.78 -17.70
N ILE A 281 5.35 10.37 -18.49
CA ILE A 281 6.75 10.37 -18.07
C ILE A 281 7.09 11.85 -17.86
N GLY A 282 7.22 12.29 -16.61
CA GLY A 282 7.71 13.65 -16.35
C GLY A 282 9.10 13.86 -16.98
N SER A 283 9.53 15.10 -17.19
CA SER A 283 10.89 15.41 -17.68
C SER A 283 12.02 14.78 -16.84
N ASN A 284 11.73 14.43 -15.58
CA ASN A 284 12.65 13.76 -14.64
C ASN A 284 12.46 12.22 -14.65
N GLY A 285 11.62 11.74 -15.56
CA GLY A 285 11.16 10.36 -15.72
C GLY A 285 10.50 9.74 -14.50
N GLU A 286 9.79 10.55 -13.73
CA GLU A 286 8.82 10.12 -12.73
C GLU A 286 7.51 9.75 -13.41
N ASN A 287 7.06 8.52 -13.20
CA ASN A 287 5.71 8.08 -13.57
C ASN A 287 4.72 8.57 -12.50
N LYS A 288 3.84 9.53 -12.85
CA LYS A 288 2.71 9.93 -12.01
C LYS A 288 1.56 8.91 -12.09
N LEU A 289 1.86 7.65 -11.81
CA LEU A 289 0.88 6.58 -11.96
C LEU A 289 -0.14 6.59 -10.82
N ILE A 290 -1.43 6.50 -11.14
CA ILE A 290 -2.46 6.16 -10.15
C ILE A 290 -2.30 4.68 -9.83
N GLY A 291 -1.51 4.38 -8.80
CA GLY A 291 -1.22 3.01 -8.40
C GLY A 291 -2.31 2.35 -7.54
N TRP A 292 -3.30 3.11 -7.07
CA TRP A 292 -4.28 2.67 -6.08
C TRP A 292 -5.65 3.29 -6.30
N ALA A 293 -6.72 2.59 -5.89
CA ALA A 293 -8.08 3.11 -5.91
C ALA A 293 -8.33 4.26 -4.91
N HIS A 294 -7.36 4.57 -4.04
CA HIS A 294 -7.50 5.54 -2.94
C HIS A 294 -8.68 5.25 -1.98
N ASN A 295 -9.06 3.98 -1.92
CA ASN A 295 -10.05 3.40 -1.01
C ASN A 295 -9.71 1.91 -0.89
N ASP A 296 -9.27 1.48 0.29
CA ASP A 296 -8.84 0.09 0.52
C ASP A 296 -10.01 -0.89 0.34
N PHE A 297 -11.26 -0.51 0.65
CA PHE A 297 -12.39 -1.41 0.48
C PHE A 297 -12.70 -1.69 -0.99
N LEU A 298 -12.69 -0.65 -1.82
CA LEU A 298 -12.84 -0.82 -3.28
C LEU A 298 -11.64 -1.55 -3.88
N GLN A 299 -10.43 -1.23 -3.40
CA GLN A 299 -9.21 -1.91 -3.82
C GLN A 299 -9.31 -3.41 -3.54
N GLU A 300 -9.54 -3.80 -2.28
CA GLU A 300 -9.62 -5.21 -1.88
C GLU A 300 -10.76 -5.91 -2.62
N TRP A 301 -11.94 -5.30 -2.76
CA TRP A 301 -13.02 -5.92 -3.54
C TRP A 301 -12.63 -6.15 -5.01
N SER A 302 -12.02 -5.17 -5.67
CA SER A 302 -11.59 -5.31 -7.06
C SER A 302 -10.46 -6.34 -7.27
N GLU A 303 -9.61 -6.55 -6.27
CA GLU A 303 -8.45 -7.43 -6.40
C GLU A 303 -8.75 -8.87 -5.98
N ILE A 304 -9.48 -9.05 -4.88
CA ILE A 304 -9.74 -10.38 -4.31
C ILE A 304 -11.23 -10.77 -4.38
N GLY A 305 -12.09 -9.99 -5.02
CA GLY A 305 -13.46 -10.38 -5.29
C GLY A 305 -14.36 -10.47 -4.05
N ILE A 306 -15.59 -10.92 -4.26
CA ILE A 306 -16.65 -10.83 -3.23
C ILE A 306 -16.36 -11.63 -1.96
N PHE A 307 -15.84 -12.86 -2.07
CA PHE A 307 -15.58 -13.72 -0.91
C PHE A 307 -14.37 -13.22 -0.10
N GLY A 308 -13.31 -12.82 -0.79
CA GLY A 308 -12.15 -12.18 -0.18
C GLY A 308 -12.55 -10.89 0.54
N PHE A 309 -13.31 -10.04 -0.13
CA PHE A 309 -13.82 -8.81 0.45
C PHE A 309 -14.75 -9.05 1.65
N ALA A 310 -15.64 -10.04 1.59
CA ALA A 310 -16.50 -10.40 2.71
C ALA A 310 -15.67 -10.83 3.95
N SER A 311 -14.63 -11.63 3.75
CA SER A 311 -13.71 -12.01 4.84
C SER A 311 -12.90 -10.82 5.39
N TYR A 312 -12.50 -9.89 4.52
CA TYR A 312 -11.84 -8.64 4.90
C TYR A 312 -12.77 -7.73 5.73
N LEU A 313 -14.03 -7.57 5.33
CA LEU A 313 -15.03 -6.83 6.10
C LEU A 313 -15.33 -7.50 7.44
N LEU A 314 -15.45 -8.83 7.44
CA LEU A 314 -15.72 -9.61 8.65
C LEU A 314 -14.62 -9.39 9.70
N LEU A 315 -13.36 -9.24 9.28
CA LEU A 315 -12.26 -8.91 10.18
C LEU A 315 -12.51 -7.62 10.96
N PHE A 316 -12.93 -6.54 10.29
CA PHE A 316 -13.25 -5.26 10.95
C PHE A 316 -14.52 -5.35 11.80
N ILE A 317 -15.56 -6.03 11.32
CA ILE A 317 -16.81 -6.22 12.07
C ILE A 317 -16.53 -6.93 13.40
N LEU A 318 -15.79 -8.04 13.36
CA LEU A 318 -15.44 -8.79 14.56
C LEU A 318 -14.50 -7.99 15.47
N ALA A 319 -13.52 -7.29 14.91
CA ALA A 319 -12.62 -6.44 15.70
C ALA A 319 -13.38 -5.31 16.43
N LEU A 320 -14.36 -4.68 15.77
CA LEU A 320 -15.24 -3.67 16.39
C LEU A 320 -16.13 -4.27 17.48
N TYR A 321 -16.68 -5.47 17.24
CA TYR A 321 -17.53 -6.18 18.19
C TYR A 321 -16.78 -6.51 19.49
N TYR A 322 -15.57 -7.10 19.38
CA TYR A 322 -14.78 -7.53 20.53
C TYR A 322 -14.01 -6.39 21.22
N SER A 323 -13.73 -5.30 20.53
CA SER A 323 -13.07 -4.13 21.13
C SER A 323 -14.05 -3.23 21.90
N ARG A 324 -13.52 -2.39 22.79
CA ARG A 324 -14.28 -1.36 23.54
C ARG A 324 -13.48 -0.07 23.68
N GLY A 325 -14.16 1.04 23.97
CA GLY A 325 -13.54 2.32 24.29
C GLY A 325 -12.57 2.80 23.22
N ALA A 326 -11.35 3.19 23.64
CA ALA A 326 -10.34 3.74 22.73
C ALA A 326 -9.88 2.76 21.64
N ILE A 327 -9.89 1.45 21.90
CA ILE A 327 -9.51 0.44 20.88
C ILE A 327 -10.54 0.42 19.75
N ARG A 328 -11.83 0.42 20.10
CA ARG A 328 -12.93 0.46 19.12
C ARG A 328 -12.88 1.76 18.31
N ALA A 329 -12.61 2.89 18.98
CA ALA A 329 -12.42 4.18 18.36
C ALA A 329 -11.24 4.20 17.36
N GLY A 330 -10.12 3.58 17.72
CA GLY A 330 -8.95 3.47 16.85
C GLY A 330 -9.21 2.63 15.60
N ILE A 331 -9.94 1.51 15.74
CA ILE A 331 -10.36 0.69 14.59
C ILE A 331 -11.29 1.50 13.67
N ALA A 332 -12.25 2.25 14.23
CA ALA A 332 -13.11 3.14 13.44
C ALA A 332 -12.33 4.27 12.73
N GLY A 333 -11.31 4.82 13.40
CA GLY A 333 -10.37 5.77 12.81
C GLY A 333 -9.61 5.16 11.63
N TYR A 334 -9.10 3.92 11.78
CA TYR A 334 -8.45 3.20 10.68
C TYR A 334 -9.39 2.97 9.50
N ILE A 335 -10.62 2.50 9.75
CA ILE A 335 -11.66 2.29 8.72
C ILE A 335 -11.92 3.59 7.96
N THR A 336 -11.98 4.72 8.67
CA THR A 336 -12.15 6.03 8.03
C THR A 336 -10.98 6.37 7.11
N PHE A 337 -9.74 6.09 7.54
CA PHE A 337 -8.59 6.22 6.64
C PHE A 337 -8.69 5.28 5.44
N ALA A 338 -9.11 4.03 5.63
CA ALA A 338 -9.30 3.05 4.57
C ALA A 338 -10.34 3.50 3.52
N CYS A 339 -11.35 4.28 3.90
CA CYS A 339 -12.34 4.82 2.95
C CYS A 339 -11.80 5.95 2.04
N PHE A 340 -10.83 6.74 2.50
CA PHE A 340 -10.42 7.99 1.82
C PHE A 340 -8.92 8.03 1.46
N THR A 341 -8.17 7.03 1.90
CA THR A 341 -6.73 6.86 1.67
C THR A 341 -6.44 5.38 1.47
N PHE A 342 -5.17 4.98 1.57
CA PHE A 342 -4.71 3.61 1.27
C PHE A 342 -3.77 3.08 2.36
N PRO A 343 -4.19 3.07 3.64
CA PRO A 343 -3.36 2.59 4.73
C PRO A 343 -2.93 1.13 4.54
N SER A 344 -3.69 0.32 3.81
CA SER A 344 -3.38 -1.09 3.55
C SER A 344 -2.12 -1.31 2.66
N HIS A 345 -1.58 -0.26 2.07
CA HIS A 345 -0.36 -0.34 1.25
C HIS A 345 0.87 0.20 2.00
N ARG A 346 0.75 0.40 3.32
CA ARG A 346 1.84 0.86 4.18
C ARG A 346 2.07 -0.13 5.32
N ALA A 347 3.24 -0.77 5.30
CA ALA A 347 3.65 -1.76 6.31
C ALA A 347 3.46 -1.25 7.75
N TYR A 348 3.80 0.00 8.03
CA TYR A 348 3.67 0.59 9.36
C TYR A 348 2.21 0.78 9.81
N LEU A 349 1.31 1.22 8.92
CA LEU A 349 -0.11 1.39 9.28
C LEU A 349 -0.79 0.03 9.50
N TRP A 350 -0.39 -1.00 8.75
CA TRP A 350 -0.76 -2.39 9.04
C TRP A 350 -0.23 -2.86 10.39
N PHE A 351 1.01 -2.54 10.73
CA PHE A 351 1.57 -2.90 12.03
C PHE A 351 0.76 -2.29 13.18
N LEU A 352 0.38 -1.00 13.07
CA LEU A 352 -0.54 -0.37 14.03
C LEU A 352 -1.92 -1.05 14.06
N LEU A 353 -2.47 -1.43 12.91
CA LEU A 353 -3.73 -2.18 12.85
C LEU A 353 -3.61 -3.53 13.59
N MET A 354 -2.48 -4.25 13.45
CA MET A 354 -2.26 -5.51 14.17
C MET A 354 -2.20 -5.29 15.69
N ILE A 355 -1.70 -4.16 16.16
CA ILE A 355 -1.77 -3.78 17.59
C ILE A 355 -3.24 -3.61 18.02
N PHE A 356 -4.06 -2.91 17.23
CA PHE A 356 -5.49 -2.76 17.52
C PHE A 356 -6.24 -4.09 17.53
N PHE A 357 -6.00 -4.98 16.55
CA PHE A 357 -6.61 -6.30 16.53
C PHE A 357 -6.15 -7.17 17.69
N ALA A 358 -4.86 -7.17 18.01
CA ALA A 358 -4.34 -7.89 19.16
C ALA A 358 -4.94 -7.38 20.49
N LEU A 359 -5.15 -6.06 20.62
CA LEU A 359 -5.83 -5.45 21.76
C LEU A 359 -7.33 -5.76 21.81
N ALA A 360 -8.00 -5.89 20.65
CA ALA A 360 -9.39 -6.34 20.56
C ALA A 360 -9.56 -7.80 21.04
N MET A 361 -8.51 -8.61 20.89
CA MET A 361 -8.49 -10.01 21.33
C MET A 361 -7.94 -10.19 22.75
N LYS A 362 -7.59 -9.13 23.49
CA LYS A 362 -6.82 -9.24 24.76
C LYS A 362 -7.46 -10.14 25.82
N ASP A 363 -8.78 -10.31 25.79
CA ASP A 363 -9.54 -11.10 26.76
C ASP A 363 -9.77 -12.55 26.29
N TYR A 364 -9.05 -13.00 25.25
CA TYR A 364 -9.06 -14.41 24.83
C TYR A 364 -8.67 -15.33 26.01
N LYS A 365 -9.27 -16.53 26.03
CA LYS A 365 -8.95 -17.56 27.02
C LYS A 365 -7.70 -18.32 26.55
N PRO A 366 -6.60 -18.32 27.33
CA PRO A 366 -5.44 -19.18 27.09
C PRO A 366 -5.86 -20.64 26.89
N ALA A 367 -5.23 -21.33 25.95
CA ALA A 367 -5.48 -22.75 25.75
C ALA A 367 -4.21 -23.48 25.34
N LEU A 368 -3.95 -24.62 25.97
CA LEU A 368 -2.91 -25.57 25.56
C LEU A 368 -3.35 -26.28 24.27
N ILE A 369 -3.13 -25.64 23.12
CA ILE A 369 -3.30 -26.31 21.83
C ILE A 369 -2.02 -27.10 21.52
N LYS A 370 -2.13 -28.43 21.49
CA LYS A 370 -1.06 -29.30 20.99
C LYS A 370 -1.02 -29.20 19.47
N PHE A 371 -0.21 -28.28 18.95
CA PHE A 371 0.05 -28.18 17.53
C PHE A 371 1.04 -29.27 17.09
N LYS A 372 0.75 -30.02 16.02
CA LYS A 372 1.73 -30.96 15.46
C LYS A 372 2.95 -30.17 15.01
N ARG A 373 4.16 -30.68 15.33
CA ARG A 373 5.45 -30.05 14.97
C ARG A 373 5.54 -29.71 13.47
N VAL A 374 4.90 -30.50 12.62
CA VAL A 374 4.85 -30.31 11.16
C VAL A 374 4.20 -28.97 10.79
N TYR A 375 3.09 -28.57 11.40
CA TYR A 375 2.42 -27.32 11.04
C TYR A 375 3.17 -26.09 11.55
N THR A 376 3.79 -26.18 12.73
CA THR A 376 4.67 -25.10 13.23
C THR A 376 5.91 -24.96 12.36
N ALA A 377 6.51 -26.08 11.93
CA ALA A 377 7.63 -26.05 10.99
C ALA A 377 7.20 -25.47 9.63
N GLY A 378 6.02 -25.83 9.14
CA GLY A 378 5.45 -25.27 7.92
C GLY A 378 5.22 -23.76 7.99
N ALA A 379 4.69 -23.25 9.11
CA ALA A 379 4.50 -21.81 9.30
C ALA A 379 5.83 -21.04 9.36
N ILE A 380 6.86 -21.60 10.01
CA ILE A 380 8.20 -21.02 10.06
C ILE A 380 8.84 -21.05 8.67
N ALA A 381 8.74 -22.18 7.95
CA ALA A 381 9.25 -22.30 6.59
C ALA A 381 8.60 -21.27 5.66
N LEU A 382 7.28 -21.10 5.75
CA LEU A 382 6.56 -20.08 4.98
C LEU A 382 7.00 -18.66 5.35
N LEU A 383 7.24 -18.37 6.64
CA LEU A 383 7.75 -17.05 7.05
C LEU A 383 9.18 -16.81 6.52
N VAL A 384 10.03 -17.83 6.47
CA VAL A 384 11.36 -17.75 5.83
C VAL A 384 11.22 -17.46 4.33
N LEU A 385 10.28 -18.11 3.64
CA LEU A 385 9.96 -17.79 2.24
C LEU A 385 9.47 -16.35 2.07
N CYS A 386 8.66 -15.83 3.01
CA CYS A 386 8.26 -14.42 3.00
C CYS A 386 9.48 -13.49 3.09
N VAL A 387 10.41 -13.76 4.02
CA VAL A 387 11.65 -12.98 4.19
C VAL A 387 12.51 -13.02 2.92
N ILE A 388 12.71 -14.20 2.33
CA ILE A 388 13.42 -14.35 1.04
C ILE A 388 12.71 -13.53 -0.06
N GLY A 389 11.38 -13.63 -0.14
CA GLY A 389 10.60 -12.88 -1.12
C GLY A 389 10.73 -11.37 -0.98
N PHE A 390 10.73 -10.85 0.25
CA PHE A 390 10.96 -9.42 0.50
C PHE A 390 12.39 -8.99 0.18
N THR A 391 13.38 -9.84 0.42
CA THR A 391 14.77 -9.58 -0.01
C THR A 391 14.86 -9.47 -1.52
N ILE A 392 14.22 -10.39 -2.27
CA ILE A 392 14.17 -10.35 -3.74
C ILE A 392 13.50 -9.07 -4.24
N LYS A 393 12.39 -8.66 -3.62
CA LYS A 393 11.70 -7.40 -3.93
C LYS A 393 12.59 -6.18 -3.66
N LEU A 394 13.28 -6.15 -2.52
CA LEU A 394 14.20 -5.06 -2.17
C LEU A 394 15.38 -4.97 -3.15
N GLN A 395 15.95 -6.12 -3.53
CA GLN A 395 17.02 -6.16 -4.56
C GLN A 395 16.53 -5.63 -5.90
N THR A 396 15.30 -5.98 -6.29
CA THR A 396 14.69 -5.50 -7.54
C THR A 396 14.44 -4.00 -7.50
N SER A 397 13.96 -3.49 -6.36
CA SER A 397 13.86 -2.06 -6.12
C SER A 397 15.23 -1.40 -6.37
N MET A 398 16.30 -1.86 -5.71
CA MET A 398 17.64 -1.31 -5.95
C MET A 398 18.06 -1.36 -7.43
N LYS A 399 17.81 -2.47 -8.13
CA LYS A 399 18.05 -2.60 -9.58
C LYS A 399 17.21 -1.60 -10.40
N SER A 400 15.97 -1.32 -10.00
CA SER A 400 15.12 -0.33 -10.70
C SER A 400 15.73 1.08 -10.63
N VAL A 401 16.28 1.49 -9.48
CA VAL A 401 17.02 2.77 -9.34
C VAL A 401 18.20 2.82 -10.26
N GLU A 402 18.96 1.72 -10.31
CA GLU A 402 20.12 1.61 -11.16
C GLU A 402 19.73 1.77 -12.65
N ILE A 403 18.66 1.12 -13.09
CA ILE A 403 18.10 1.31 -14.44
C ILE A 403 17.73 2.77 -14.68
N TYR A 404 17.06 3.42 -13.71
CA TYR A 404 16.65 4.82 -13.81
C TYR A 404 17.83 5.79 -13.95
N ARG A 405 18.96 5.51 -13.30
CA ARG A 405 20.19 6.29 -13.45
C ARG A 405 20.91 6.00 -14.76
N ALA A 406 20.93 4.73 -15.17
CA ALA A 406 21.65 4.29 -16.36
C ALA A 406 20.94 4.65 -17.68
N ARG A 407 19.61 4.73 -17.72
CA ARG A 407 18.86 4.90 -18.99
C ARG A 407 19.22 6.15 -19.81
N ASN A 408 19.79 7.19 -19.19
CA ASN A 408 20.19 8.41 -19.91
C ASN A 408 21.69 8.47 -20.20
N ILE A 409 22.47 7.46 -19.78
CA ILE A 409 23.93 7.48 -19.81
C ILE A 409 24.48 6.24 -20.51
N ASN A 410 23.99 5.04 -20.14
CA ASN A 410 24.56 3.77 -20.56
C ASN A 410 23.47 2.70 -20.73
N TRP A 411 23.09 2.43 -21.98
CA TRP A 411 22.11 1.41 -22.33
C TRP A 411 22.60 -0.03 -22.14
N ASP A 412 23.90 -0.30 -22.27
CA ASP A 412 24.49 -1.61 -21.94
C ASP A 412 24.28 -1.96 -20.47
N ARG A 413 24.40 -0.96 -19.59
CA ARG A 413 24.14 -1.18 -18.16
C ARG A 413 22.69 -1.55 -17.91
N VAL A 414 21.74 -0.87 -18.57
CA VAL A 414 20.30 -1.21 -18.48
C VAL A 414 20.04 -2.65 -18.91
N ILE A 415 20.62 -3.09 -20.02
CA ILE A 415 20.49 -4.47 -20.51
C ILE A 415 21.04 -5.46 -19.47
N SER A 416 22.28 -5.24 -19.01
CA SER A 416 22.93 -6.15 -18.04
C SER A 416 22.15 -6.32 -16.73
N VAL A 417 21.50 -5.25 -16.24
CA VAL A 417 20.71 -5.29 -15.00
C VAL A 417 19.39 -6.02 -15.21
N THR A 418 18.85 -5.99 -16.44
CA THR A 418 17.53 -6.54 -16.78
C THR A 418 17.57 -8.00 -17.25
N ASP A 419 18.71 -8.53 -17.69
CA ASP A 419 18.83 -9.93 -18.15
C ASP A 419 18.53 -10.97 -17.05
N ASN A 420 18.77 -10.63 -15.79
CA ASN A 420 18.60 -11.53 -14.64
C ASN A 420 17.59 -11.00 -13.63
N LEU A 421 16.37 -10.71 -14.11
CA LEU A 421 15.28 -10.26 -13.24
C LEU A 421 14.51 -11.44 -12.63
N PRO A 422 14.31 -11.45 -11.30
CA PRO A 422 13.56 -12.50 -10.64
C PRO A 422 12.06 -12.41 -10.98
N PHE A 423 11.42 -13.57 -11.16
CA PHE A 423 9.98 -13.67 -11.44
C PHE A 423 9.11 -12.91 -10.43
N LEU A 424 9.43 -12.99 -9.13
CA LEU A 424 8.66 -12.37 -8.05
C LEU A 424 8.68 -10.84 -8.12
N ALA A 425 9.64 -10.26 -8.84
CA ALA A 425 9.91 -8.83 -8.83
C ALA A 425 10.38 -8.38 -10.22
N ASN A 426 9.43 -8.33 -11.15
CA ASN A 426 9.61 -7.90 -12.54
C ASN A 426 8.96 -6.54 -12.84
N LEU A 427 8.24 -5.96 -11.88
CA LEU A 427 7.66 -4.62 -11.95
C LEU A 427 8.42 -3.68 -11.02
N ASP A 428 8.52 -2.42 -11.42
CA ASP A 428 8.89 -1.35 -10.51
C ASP A 428 7.71 -0.98 -9.57
N ARG A 429 7.93 0.01 -8.69
CA ARG A 429 6.90 0.50 -7.78
C ARG A 429 5.68 1.07 -8.49
N ALA A 430 5.85 1.72 -9.64
CA ALA A 430 4.76 2.28 -10.43
C ALA A 430 3.98 1.19 -11.20
N GLY A 431 4.46 -0.06 -11.23
CA GLY A 431 3.86 -1.12 -12.04
C GLY A 431 4.33 -1.11 -13.50
N MET A 432 5.40 -0.39 -13.82
CA MET A 432 6.14 -0.51 -15.07
C MET A 432 7.01 -1.77 -15.03
N PRO A 433 6.83 -2.73 -15.96
CA PRO A 433 7.74 -3.85 -16.12
C PRO A 433 9.17 -3.38 -16.40
N LEU A 434 10.14 -3.89 -15.65
CA LEU A 434 11.55 -3.48 -15.82
C LEU A 434 12.11 -3.86 -17.20
N ALA A 435 11.58 -4.91 -17.81
CA ALA A 435 11.90 -5.31 -19.19
C ALA A 435 11.51 -4.25 -20.25
N TYR A 436 10.62 -3.31 -19.92
CA TYR A 436 10.37 -2.16 -20.79
C TYR A 436 11.66 -1.38 -21.08
N TYR A 437 12.47 -1.12 -20.05
CA TYR A 437 13.71 -0.37 -20.22
C TYR A 437 14.74 -1.14 -21.05
N ARG A 438 14.75 -2.47 -20.95
CA ARG A 438 15.51 -3.36 -21.84
C ARG A 438 15.08 -3.19 -23.29
N GLY A 439 13.76 -3.21 -23.55
CA GLY A 439 13.20 -3.00 -24.89
C GLY A 439 13.58 -1.65 -25.50
N VAL A 440 13.52 -0.57 -24.71
CA VAL A 440 13.97 0.77 -25.13
C VAL A 440 15.48 0.81 -25.41
N ALA A 441 16.29 0.12 -24.59
CA ALA A 441 17.74 0.04 -24.79
C ALA A 441 18.10 -0.63 -26.12
N PHE A 442 17.47 -1.78 -26.43
CA PHE A 442 17.69 -2.47 -27.70
C PHE A 442 17.14 -1.69 -28.90
N LEU A 443 15.97 -1.05 -28.77
CA LEU A 443 15.43 -0.19 -29.82
C LEU A 443 16.38 0.97 -30.15
N THR A 444 16.98 1.59 -29.13
CA THR A 444 17.98 2.65 -29.30
C THR A 444 19.23 2.15 -30.04
N LYS A 445 19.59 0.89 -29.82
CA LYS A 445 20.68 0.20 -30.52
C LYS A 445 20.30 -0.35 -31.89
N ARG A 446 19.06 -0.16 -32.33
CA ARG A 446 18.49 -0.71 -33.58
C ARG A 446 18.46 -2.24 -33.64
N ASP A 447 18.51 -2.89 -32.49
CA ASP A 447 18.32 -4.34 -32.36
C ASP A 447 16.82 -4.61 -32.16
N LEU A 448 16.13 -4.82 -33.28
CA LEU A 448 14.67 -4.94 -33.29
C LEU A 448 14.18 -6.24 -32.65
N ASP A 449 14.90 -7.34 -32.85
CA ASP A 449 14.52 -8.66 -32.35
C ASP A 449 14.51 -8.70 -30.82
N ASN A 450 15.62 -8.28 -30.20
CA ASN A 450 15.71 -8.22 -28.73
C ASN A 450 14.77 -7.16 -28.13
N SER A 451 14.48 -6.09 -28.89
CA SER A 451 13.51 -5.07 -28.49
C SER A 451 12.09 -5.62 -28.44
N LEU A 452 11.66 -6.30 -29.51
CA LEU A 452 10.36 -6.97 -29.61
C LEU A 452 10.18 -8.02 -28.52
N GLU A 453 11.18 -8.87 -28.30
CA GLU A 453 11.16 -9.87 -27.22
C GLU A 453 10.94 -9.21 -25.85
N SER A 454 11.71 -8.17 -25.56
CA SER A 454 11.67 -7.46 -24.28
C SER A 454 10.32 -6.78 -24.05
N PHE A 455 9.79 -6.11 -25.08
CA PHE A 455 8.48 -5.45 -24.99
C PHE A 455 7.33 -6.46 -24.93
N GLU A 456 7.44 -7.62 -25.58
CA GLU A 456 6.45 -8.69 -25.46
C GLU A 456 6.44 -9.30 -24.06
N TYR A 457 7.61 -9.52 -23.47
CA TYR A 457 7.70 -9.92 -22.06
C TYR A 457 7.12 -8.84 -21.13
N ALA A 458 7.42 -7.56 -21.39
CA ALA A 458 6.82 -6.45 -20.65
C ALA A 458 5.29 -6.44 -20.78
N ARG A 459 4.74 -6.69 -21.98
CA ARG A 459 3.29 -6.78 -22.23
C ARG A 459 2.67 -7.94 -21.45
N LYS A 460 3.34 -9.10 -21.34
CA LYS A 460 2.86 -10.20 -20.48
C LYS A 460 2.75 -9.78 -19.01
N CYS A 461 3.69 -8.95 -18.53
CA CYS A 461 3.70 -8.48 -17.15
C CYS A 461 2.68 -7.35 -16.89
N SER A 462 2.41 -6.51 -17.88
CA SER A 462 1.45 -5.39 -17.81
C SER A 462 0.73 -5.20 -19.16
N PRO A 463 -0.36 -5.96 -19.41
CA PRO A 463 -0.98 -6.07 -20.74
C PRO A 463 -1.65 -4.80 -21.26
N ASN A 464 -2.00 -3.89 -20.36
CA ASN A 464 -2.76 -2.67 -20.67
C ASN A 464 -1.90 -1.41 -20.52
N HIS A 465 -0.58 -1.56 -20.49
CA HIS A 465 0.33 -0.43 -20.31
C HIS A 465 0.53 0.31 -21.64
N ILE A 466 0.10 1.58 -21.68
CA ILE A 466 0.09 2.38 -22.92
C ILE A 466 1.47 2.47 -23.56
N HIS A 467 2.51 2.83 -22.80
CA HIS A 467 3.87 2.92 -23.37
C HIS A 467 4.40 1.61 -23.95
N ILE A 468 4.07 0.47 -23.33
CA ILE A 468 4.49 -0.83 -23.87
C ILE A 468 3.78 -1.09 -25.20
N LEU A 469 2.46 -0.85 -25.26
CA LEU A 469 1.69 -1.03 -26.50
C LEU A 469 2.14 -0.06 -27.61
N MET A 470 2.46 1.19 -27.27
CA MET A 470 2.98 2.18 -28.22
C MET A 470 4.34 1.78 -28.79
N ASN A 471 5.26 1.32 -27.94
CA ASN A 471 6.57 0.88 -28.40
C ASN A 471 6.50 -0.44 -29.19
N LEU A 472 5.64 -1.38 -28.78
CA LEU A 472 5.37 -2.58 -29.59
C LEU A 472 4.82 -2.22 -30.96
N ALA A 473 3.85 -1.29 -31.02
CA ALA A 473 3.32 -0.83 -32.30
C ALA A 473 4.41 -0.23 -33.19
N ALA A 474 5.27 0.62 -32.64
CA ALA A 474 6.41 1.16 -33.39
C ALA A 474 7.35 0.06 -33.89
N CYS A 475 7.70 -0.91 -33.04
CA CYS A 475 8.57 -2.02 -33.43
C CYS A 475 7.93 -2.88 -34.52
N TYR A 476 6.64 -3.22 -34.40
CA TYR A 476 5.91 -3.96 -35.43
C TYR A 476 5.82 -3.20 -36.75
N THR A 477 5.61 -1.88 -36.72
CA THR A 477 5.62 -1.05 -37.94
C THR A 477 6.99 -1.05 -38.62
N ILE A 478 8.09 -0.98 -37.84
CA ILE A 478 9.45 -1.07 -38.39
C ILE A 478 9.71 -2.47 -38.97
N ASN A 479 9.16 -3.53 -38.35
CA ASN A 479 9.30 -4.92 -38.79
C ASN A 479 8.39 -5.31 -39.97
N GLY A 480 7.55 -4.40 -40.50
CA GLY A 480 6.54 -4.72 -41.52
C GLY A 480 5.31 -5.47 -40.99
N GLU A 481 5.22 -5.72 -39.68
CA GLU A 481 4.09 -6.42 -39.05
C GLU A 481 2.90 -5.48 -38.78
N TYR A 482 2.43 -4.79 -39.82
CA TYR A 482 1.48 -3.68 -39.69
C TYR A 482 0.16 -4.06 -39.02
N ARG A 483 -0.35 -5.29 -39.22
CA ARG A 483 -1.58 -5.75 -38.55
C ARG A 483 -1.43 -5.75 -37.03
N ARG A 484 -0.32 -6.27 -36.50
CA ARG A 484 -0.05 -6.30 -35.05
C ARG A 484 0.17 -4.89 -34.49
N ALA A 485 0.81 -4.02 -35.26
CA ALA A 485 0.96 -2.62 -34.89
C ALA A 485 -0.41 -1.92 -34.73
N VAL A 486 -1.30 -2.12 -35.71
CA VAL A 486 -2.67 -1.59 -35.70
C VAL A 486 -3.47 -2.12 -34.50
N GLU A 487 -3.37 -3.40 -34.16
CA GLU A 487 -4.00 -3.98 -32.97
C GLU A 487 -3.54 -3.31 -31.66
N CYS A 488 -2.23 -3.11 -31.51
CA CYS A 488 -1.67 -2.42 -30.35
C CYS A 488 -2.20 -0.98 -30.23
N LEU A 489 -2.23 -0.24 -31.35
CA LEU A 489 -2.69 1.15 -31.39
C LEU A 489 -4.20 1.27 -31.12
N HIS A 490 -5.01 0.35 -31.67
CA HIS A 490 -6.44 0.30 -31.34
C HIS A 490 -6.69 0.01 -29.88
N ARG A 491 -5.90 -0.86 -29.24
CA ARG A 491 -6.01 -1.12 -27.80
C ARG A 491 -5.68 0.13 -26.97
N VAL A 492 -4.66 0.89 -27.36
CA VAL A 492 -4.35 2.20 -26.74
C VAL A 492 -5.51 3.17 -26.91
N LEU A 493 -6.04 3.33 -28.13
CA LEU A 493 -7.15 4.24 -28.42
C LEU A 493 -8.47 3.82 -27.75
N THR A 494 -8.65 2.52 -27.47
CA THR A 494 -9.79 2.04 -26.67
C THR A 494 -9.72 2.54 -25.24
N MET A 495 -8.52 2.56 -24.64
CA MET A 495 -8.31 3.09 -23.28
C MET A 495 -8.24 4.62 -23.27
N CYS A 496 -7.73 5.21 -24.34
CA CYS A 496 -7.43 6.64 -24.46
C CYS A 496 -7.84 7.17 -25.85
N PRO A 497 -9.14 7.42 -26.07
CA PRO A 497 -9.63 7.85 -27.37
C PRO A 497 -9.02 9.17 -27.87
N ASP A 498 -8.49 9.99 -26.96
CA ASP A 498 -7.90 11.30 -27.26
C ASP A 498 -6.37 11.27 -27.34
N PHE A 499 -5.74 10.09 -27.29
CA PHE A 499 -4.28 10.00 -27.31
C PHE A 499 -3.72 10.26 -28.70
N ILE A 500 -3.30 11.51 -28.93
CA ILE A 500 -2.88 12.05 -30.23
C ILE A 500 -1.77 11.21 -30.86
N ASP A 501 -0.75 10.83 -30.08
CA ASP A 501 0.39 10.06 -30.57
C ASP A 501 -0.04 8.70 -31.13
N ALA A 502 -1.00 8.02 -30.50
CA ALA A 502 -1.54 6.77 -31.04
C ALA A 502 -2.34 6.98 -32.33
N LYS A 503 -3.11 8.07 -32.45
CA LYS A 503 -3.83 8.40 -33.69
C LYS A 503 -2.86 8.63 -34.85
N HIS A 504 -1.81 9.41 -34.61
CA HIS A 504 -0.76 9.67 -35.61
C HIS A 504 -0.07 8.37 -36.03
N ASN A 505 0.39 7.57 -35.07
CA ASN A 505 1.03 6.29 -35.37
C ASN A 505 0.12 5.33 -36.12
N LEU A 506 -1.19 5.34 -35.83
CA LEU A 506 -2.17 4.51 -36.54
C LEU A 506 -2.32 4.92 -38.00
N VAL A 507 -2.44 6.22 -38.27
CA VAL A 507 -2.50 6.74 -39.65
C VAL A 507 -1.24 6.40 -40.41
N THR A 508 -0.06 6.59 -39.83
CA THR A 508 1.23 6.26 -40.45
C THR A 508 1.33 4.76 -40.76
N THR A 509 0.98 3.90 -39.80
CA THR A 509 1.02 2.45 -39.96
C THR A 509 0.06 1.96 -41.04
N ILE A 510 -1.16 2.50 -41.11
CA ILE A 510 -2.13 2.14 -42.15
C ILE A 510 -1.64 2.60 -43.54
N LYS A 511 -1.00 3.77 -43.64
CA LYS A 511 -0.41 4.23 -44.90
C LYS A 511 0.69 3.29 -45.39
N MET A 512 1.58 2.86 -44.49
CA MET A 512 2.64 1.90 -44.82
C MET A 512 2.07 0.55 -45.24
N TYR A 513 1.08 0.02 -44.50
CA TYR A 513 0.39 -1.23 -44.86
C TYR A 513 -0.21 -1.21 -46.27
N LYS A 514 -0.81 -0.08 -46.67
CA LYS A 514 -1.41 0.11 -48.00
C LYS A 514 -0.38 0.32 -49.13
N GLN A 515 0.88 0.58 -48.80
CA GLN A 515 1.95 0.72 -49.80
C GLN A 515 2.65 -0.62 -50.07
N GLU A 516 2.50 -1.59 -49.17
CA GLU A 516 3.08 -2.93 -49.28
C GLU A 516 2.13 -3.95 -49.95
N VAL A 517 0.81 -3.71 -49.86
CA VAL A 517 -0.25 -4.45 -50.57
C VAL A 517 -0.59 -3.73 -51.87
#